data_AF-A0A8T1GD94-F1
#
_entry.id   AF-A0A8T1GD94-F1
#
_cell.length_a   1.000
_cell.length_b   1.000
_cell.length_c   1.000
_cell.angle_alpha   90.00
_cell.angle_beta   90.00
_cell.angle_gamma   90.00
#
_symmetry.space_group_name_H-M   'P 1'
#
loop_
_entity.id
_entity.type
_entity.pdbx_description
1 polymer ?
#
loop_
_entity_poly.entity_id
_entity_poly.type
_entity_poly.pdbx_seq_one_letter_code
_entity_poly.pdbx_strand_id
1 'polypeptide(L)'
;MAKLTGSTNYKLQEVRRLLVLVCKYPPLGKNEWERFASANNTNRGRGVAEHDYESLCPPAALKQTSLASLPSGAATAAIRTGSPSVGRIRDQKEARRYPKLTNASNRLGRFNLTELRETIGRKRSNEDDDELLEASYVKAKRLRTATAATVLKKRLSDLENISGTMDSNIHEVIMMRREENERRAESHRTEEEQRRRDELAAREARYLADKAEAKERRRQEKMEKCASRDKEEARQRTQ
;
A
#
# COMPACT_ATOMS: atom_id res chain seq x y z
N MET A 1 -23.75 -26.07 -7.08
CA MET A 1 -23.83 -25.14 -8.24
C MET A 1 -23.10 -23.86 -7.87
N ALA A 2 -21.77 -23.82 -8.04
CA ALA A 2 -20.96 -22.65 -7.75
C ALA A 2 -21.07 -21.65 -8.90
N LYS A 3 -21.59 -20.44 -8.61
CA LYS A 3 -21.63 -19.34 -9.57
C LYS A 3 -20.25 -18.69 -9.57
N LEU A 4 -19.48 -18.92 -10.64
CA LEU A 4 -18.24 -18.22 -10.91
C LEU A 4 -18.59 -16.76 -11.22
N THR A 5 -18.38 -15.86 -10.26
CA THR A 5 -18.56 -14.41 -10.42
C THR A 5 -17.42 -13.89 -11.29
N GLY A 6 -17.69 -13.81 -12.59
CA GLY A 6 -16.72 -13.46 -13.63
C GLY A 6 -16.38 -11.97 -13.66
N SER A 7 -15.06 -11.73 -13.80
CA SER A 7 -14.42 -10.65 -14.56
C SER A 7 -15.08 -9.26 -14.55
N THR A 8 -14.65 -8.39 -13.64
CA THR A 8 -14.89 -6.95 -13.79
C THR A 8 -13.85 -6.35 -14.74
N ASN A 9 -14.21 -6.28 -16.03
CA ASN A 9 -13.46 -5.57 -17.07
C ASN A 9 -13.57 -4.05 -16.85
N TYR A 10 -12.82 -3.50 -15.89
CA TYR A 10 -12.75 -2.05 -15.69
C TYR A 10 -11.97 -1.39 -16.83
N LYS A 11 -12.58 -0.40 -17.49
CA LYS A 11 -11.88 0.42 -18.48
C LYS A 11 -10.81 1.26 -17.78
N LEU A 12 -9.71 1.58 -18.46
CA LEU A 12 -8.59 2.34 -17.88
C LEU A 12 -9.02 3.68 -17.26
N GLN A 13 -10.06 4.31 -17.80
CA GLN A 13 -10.64 5.54 -17.26
C GLN A 13 -11.37 5.30 -15.92
N GLU A 14 -12.04 4.16 -15.76
CA GLU A 14 -12.70 3.77 -14.51
C GLU A 14 -11.65 3.44 -13.44
N VAL A 15 -10.56 2.75 -13.82
CA VAL A 15 -9.45 2.47 -12.91
C VAL A 15 -8.80 3.77 -12.43
N ARG A 16 -8.53 4.73 -13.33
CA ARG A 16 -7.97 6.03 -12.96
C ARG A 16 -8.91 6.83 -12.05
N ARG A 17 -10.22 6.79 -12.33
CA ARG A 17 -11.24 7.44 -11.50
C ARG A 17 -11.30 6.81 -10.10
N LEU A 18 -11.26 5.48 -10.02
CA LEU A 18 -11.22 4.73 -8.76
C LEU A 18 -9.96 5.08 -7.96
N LEU A 19 -8.81 5.21 -8.62
CA LEU A 19 -7.56 5.60 -7.98
C LEU A 19 -7.64 7.01 -7.37
N VAL A 20 -8.20 7.98 -8.09
CA VAL A 20 -8.40 9.35 -7.58
C VAL A 20 -9.34 9.37 -6.37
N LEU A 21 -10.39 8.55 -6.40
CA LEU A 21 -11.34 8.44 -5.29
C LEU A 21 -10.72 7.78 -4.05
N VAL A 22 -9.92 6.73 -4.22
CA VAL A 22 -9.19 6.07 -3.13
C VAL A 22 -8.14 7.00 -2.52
N CYS A 23 -7.48 7.83 -3.33
CA CYS A 23 -6.58 8.87 -2.82
C CYS A 23 -7.31 9.99 -2.06
N LYS A 24 -8.57 10.27 -2.41
CA LYS A 24 -9.39 11.29 -1.75
C LYS A 24 -9.97 10.83 -0.41
N TYR A 25 -10.15 9.51 -0.22
CA TYR A 25 -10.67 8.91 1.01
C TYR A 25 -9.71 7.82 1.51
N PRO A 26 -8.68 8.16 2.32
CA PRO A 26 -7.78 7.19 2.93
C PRO A 26 -8.55 6.25 3.89
N PRO A 27 -8.14 4.99 4.07
CA PRO A 27 -9.01 3.97 4.65
C PRO A 27 -9.14 4.10 6.17
N LEU A 28 -10.26 4.64 6.66
CA LEU A 28 -10.64 4.58 8.07
C LEU A 28 -11.87 3.66 8.24
N GLY A 29 -11.61 2.41 8.66
CA GLY A 29 -12.64 1.53 9.22
C GLY A 29 -13.60 0.85 8.24
N LYS A 30 -14.24 -0.25 8.69
CA LYS A 30 -15.18 -1.09 7.93
C LYS A 30 -16.44 -0.32 7.46
N ASN A 31 -16.80 0.74 8.16
CA ASN A 31 -18.09 1.44 8.02
C ASN A 31 -18.06 2.49 6.89
N GLU A 32 -16.88 2.83 6.38
CA GLU A 32 -16.71 3.78 5.28
C GLU A 32 -16.85 3.11 3.90
N TRP A 33 -16.71 1.78 3.85
CA TRP A 33 -16.91 0.99 2.62
C TRP A 33 -18.39 0.89 2.22
N GLU A 34 -19.30 0.83 3.19
CA GLU A 34 -20.75 0.90 2.93
C GLU A 34 -21.15 2.28 2.39
N ARG A 35 -20.57 3.37 2.93
CA ARG A 35 -20.75 4.72 2.38
C ARG A 35 -20.15 4.87 0.98
N PHE A 36 -18.99 4.26 0.73
CA PHE A 36 -18.35 4.25 -0.59
C PHE A 36 -19.17 3.49 -1.63
N ALA A 37 -19.67 2.30 -1.29
CA ALA A 37 -20.57 1.52 -2.14
C ALA A 37 -21.86 2.29 -2.44
N SER A 38 -22.45 2.94 -1.43
CA SER A 38 -23.65 3.77 -1.56
C SER A 38 -23.41 5.00 -2.47
N ALA A 39 -22.27 5.67 -2.34
CA ALA A 39 -21.91 6.83 -3.18
C ALA A 39 -21.56 6.45 -4.63
N ASN A 40 -21.04 5.23 -4.82
CA ASN A 40 -20.73 4.69 -6.14
C ASN A 40 -22.02 4.25 -6.88
N ASN A 41 -22.94 3.58 -6.18
CA ASN A 41 -24.21 3.13 -6.74
C ASN A 41 -25.14 4.29 -7.09
N THR A 42 -25.11 5.40 -6.34
CA THR A 42 -25.92 6.61 -6.61
C THR A 42 -25.44 7.43 -7.82
N ASN A 43 -24.16 7.37 -8.17
CA ASN A 43 -23.60 8.03 -9.36
C ASN A 43 -23.52 7.10 -10.58
N ARG A 44 -24.14 5.92 -10.52
CA ARG A 44 -24.10 4.92 -11.57
C ARG A 44 -25.08 5.27 -12.69
N GLY A 45 -24.65 5.09 -13.94
CA GLY A 45 -25.56 5.21 -15.10
C GLY A 45 -26.70 4.19 -15.02
N ARG A 46 -27.92 4.62 -15.39
CA ARG A 46 -29.10 3.74 -15.43
C ARG A 46 -28.81 2.49 -16.26
N GLY A 47 -28.92 1.31 -15.64
CA GLY A 47 -28.79 -0.01 -16.30
C GLY A 47 -27.56 -0.85 -15.92
N VAL A 48 -26.59 -0.33 -15.18
CA VAL A 48 -25.48 -1.16 -14.63
C VAL A 48 -25.98 -1.93 -13.38
N ALA A 49 -25.33 -2.98 -12.86
CA ALA A 49 -25.76 -3.71 -11.66
C ALA A 49 -25.19 -3.09 -10.35
N GLU A 50 -25.85 -3.28 -9.20
CA GLU A 50 -25.37 -2.82 -7.89
C GLU A 50 -24.21 -3.69 -7.38
N HIS A 51 -23.24 -3.05 -6.70
CA HIS A 51 -22.09 -3.75 -6.12
C HIS A 51 -22.15 -3.70 -4.58
N ASP A 52 -22.10 -4.87 -3.96
CA ASP A 52 -22.06 -5.05 -2.51
C ASP A 52 -20.67 -4.77 -1.92
N TYR A 53 -20.63 -4.37 -0.64
CA TYR A 53 -19.41 -3.97 0.07
C TYR A 53 -18.32 -5.06 0.09
N GLU A 54 -18.70 -6.34 0.00
CA GLU A 54 -17.77 -7.48 0.00
C GLU A 54 -17.03 -7.63 -1.33
N SER A 55 -17.59 -7.13 -2.44
CA SER A 55 -16.95 -7.20 -3.76
C SER A 55 -15.87 -6.12 -3.94
N LEU A 56 -15.87 -5.09 -3.10
CA LEU A 56 -14.98 -3.91 -3.21
C LEU A 56 -13.83 -3.93 -2.20
N CYS A 57 -13.83 -4.85 -1.22
CA CYS A 57 -12.80 -4.94 -0.18
C CYS A 57 -11.80 -6.08 -0.48
N PRO A 58 -10.49 -5.81 -0.64
CA PRO A 58 -9.47 -6.85 -0.71
C PRO A 58 -9.31 -7.60 0.63
N PRO A 59 -8.84 -8.87 0.63
CA PRO A 59 -8.71 -9.68 1.85
C PRO A 59 -7.76 -9.04 2.88
N ALA A 60 -8.10 -9.26 4.16
CA ALA A 60 -7.74 -8.48 5.36
C ALA A 60 -6.25 -8.36 5.77
N ALA A 61 -5.28 -8.56 4.86
CA ALA A 61 -3.86 -8.67 5.21
C ALA A 61 -3.08 -7.34 5.32
N LEU A 62 -3.67 -6.18 5.05
CA LEU A 62 -2.93 -4.90 4.96
C LEU A 62 -3.50 -3.77 5.83
N LYS A 63 -3.59 -3.97 7.15
CA LYS A 63 -3.94 -2.89 8.08
C LYS A 63 -3.07 -2.94 9.32
N GLN A 64 -1.85 -2.39 9.26
CA GLN A 64 -1.11 -1.93 10.45
C GLN A 64 0.13 -1.14 10.06
N THR A 65 0.10 0.19 10.26
CA THR A 65 1.21 1.11 10.60
C THR A 65 0.67 2.57 10.53
N SER A 66 0.01 3.06 11.59
CA SER A 66 0.58 3.78 12.74
C SER A 66 0.64 5.32 12.55
N LEU A 67 -0.34 6.01 13.14
CA LEU A 67 -0.34 7.43 13.51
C LEU A 67 0.29 7.61 14.90
N ALA A 68 1.10 8.67 15.08
CA ALA A 68 1.54 9.38 16.32
C ALA A 68 2.98 9.90 16.06
N SER A 69 3.45 11.11 16.40
CA SER A 69 3.06 12.15 17.35
C SER A 69 3.90 13.43 17.06
N LEU A 70 3.33 14.62 17.22
CA LEU A 70 4.03 15.93 17.36
C LEU A 70 3.64 16.50 18.74
N PRO A 71 4.56 17.17 19.46
CA PRO A 71 4.42 18.61 19.73
C PRO A 71 5.79 19.35 19.71
N SER A 72 5.94 20.58 19.20
CA SER A 72 5.41 21.90 19.62
C SER A 72 5.92 22.38 20.99
N GLY A 73 6.56 23.57 21.01
CA GLY A 73 6.58 24.45 22.19
C GLY A 73 7.95 25.00 22.64
N ALA A 74 8.12 26.31 22.51
CA ALA A 74 9.25 27.17 22.86
C ALA A 74 9.63 27.25 24.36
N ALA A 75 10.83 27.77 24.67
CA ALA A 75 11.00 28.98 25.51
C ALA A 75 12.48 29.38 25.65
N THR A 76 12.74 30.66 25.39
CA THR A 76 13.95 31.43 25.66
C THR A 76 14.06 31.75 27.16
N ALA A 77 15.22 31.56 27.77
CA ALA A 77 15.56 32.16 29.07
C ALA A 77 17.01 32.66 29.05
N ALA A 78 17.16 33.96 29.27
CA ALA A 78 18.45 34.65 29.29
C ALA A 78 19.25 34.29 30.54
N ILE A 79 20.50 33.86 30.35
CA ILE A 79 21.46 33.58 31.41
C ILE A 79 22.22 34.89 31.70
N ARG A 80 22.05 35.42 32.91
CA ARG A 80 22.93 36.47 33.46
C ARG A 80 24.17 35.78 34.03
N THR A 81 25.31 35.97 33.39
CA THR A 81 26.61 35.47 33.84
C THR A 81 27.09 36.23 35.09
N GLY A 82 27.64 35.47 36.04
CA GLY A 82 28.19 35.96 37.30
C GLY A 82 29.45 36.79 37.09
N SER A 83 29.46 37.99 37.67
CA SER A 83 30.66 38.80 37.86
C SER A 83 31.28 38.45 39.22
N PRO A 84 32.61 38.32 39.33
CA PRO A 84 33.24 38.02 40.59
C PRO A 84 33.14 39.22 41.54
N SER A 85 32.81 38.92 42.79
CA SER A 85 33.36 39.61 43.98
C SER A 85 32.80 40.97 44.43
N VAL A 86 31.56 41.34 44.12
CA VAL A 86 30.92 42.51 44.79
C VAL A 86 30.93 42.35 46.33
N GLY A 87 30.82 41.10 46.82
CA GLY A 87 30.90 40.76 48.24
C GLY A 87 32.30 40.99 48.86
N ARG A 88 33.39 40.58 48.20
CA ARG A 88 34.75 40.73 48.77
C ARG A 88 35.18 42.19 48.89
N ILE A 89 34.79 43.02 47.93
CA ILE A 89 35.13 44.45 47.93
C ILE A 89 34.37 45.17 49.05
N ARG A 90 33.12 44.78 49.32
CA ARG A 90 32.32 45.30 50.43
C ARG A 90 32.90 44.88 51.78
N ASP A 91 33.20 43.59 51.94
CA ASP A 91 33.75 43.03 53.18
C ASP A 91 35.14 43.63 53.50
N GLN A 92 36.00 43.87 52.48
CA GLN A 92 37.28 44.56 52.68
C GLN A 92 37.12 46.03 53.07
N LYS A 93 36.16 46.75 52.47
CA LYS A 93 35.85 48.14 52.84
C LYS A 93 35.33 48.22 54.27
N GLU A 94 34.53 47.25 54.70
CA GLU A 94 33.96 47.17 56.04
C GLU A 94 35.01 46.80 57.10
N ALA A 95 35.91 45.86 56.79
CA ALA A 95 37.05 45.52 57.64
C ALA A 95 38.02 46.70 57.85
N ARG A 96 38.21 47.55 56.82
CA ARG A 96 38.98 48.81 56.94
C ARG A 96 38.27 49.86 57.80
N ARG A 97 36.92 49.89 57.76
CA ARG A 97 36.11 50.83 58.55
C ARG A 97 36.07 50.46 60.03
N TYR A 98 36.20 49.17 60.35
CA TYR A 98 36.19 48.67 61.73
C TYR A 98 37.32 47.66 62.01
N PRO A 99 38.57 48.14 62.21
CA PRO A 99 39.73 47.25 62.39
C PRO A 99 39.73 46.49 63.73
N LYS A 100 38.85 46.85 64.67
CA LYS A 100 38.71 46.18 65.97
C LYS A 100 37.80 44.96 65.94
N LEU A 101 37.01 44.78 64.87
CA LEU A 101 36.16 43.59 64.74
C LEU A 101 37.02 42.40 64.28
N THR A 102 36.95 41.31 65.03
CA THR A 102 37.70 40.09 64.73
C THR A 102 36.97 39.28 63.66
N ASN A 103 37.69 38.80 62.65
CA ASN A 103 37.15 37.92 61.59
C ASN A 103 36.88 36.48 62.07
N ALA A 104 37.03 36.22 63.37
CA ALA A 104 36.84 34.92 64.00
C ALA A 104 35.67 34.97 65.00
N SER A 105 34.86 33.92 65.02
CA SER A 105 33.71 33.82 65.96
C SER A 105 34.05 32.94 67.16
N ASN A 106 33.92 33.47 68.38
CA ASN A 106 34.14 32.71 69.61
C ASN A 106 33.13 31.56 69.79
N ARG A 107 31.90 31.71 69.27
CA ARG A 107 30.88 30.65 69.28
C ARG A 107 31.24 29.48 68.37
N LEU A 108 32.03 29.74 67.33
CA LEU A 108 32.57 28.75 66.41
C LEU A 108 34.01 28.37 66.79
N GLY A 109 34.41 28.52 68.05
CA GLY A 109 35.75 28.14 68.51
C GLY A 109 36.88 28.97 67.91
N ARG A 110 36.63 30.25 67.62
CA ARG A 110 37.55 31.18 66.91
C ARG A 110 37.81 30.78 65.45
N PHE A 111 36.86 30.11 64.80
CA PHE A 111 36.97 29.82 63.37
C PHE A 111 36.85 31.09 62.53
N ASN A 112 37.66 31.18 61.46
CA ASN A 112 37.68 32.31 60.53
C ASN A 112 36.40 32.31 59.66
N LEU A 113 35.60 33.37 59.81
CA LEU A 113 34.32 33.53 59.12
C LEU A 113 34.48 33.68 57.61
N THR A 114 35.60 34.26 57.17
CA THR A 114 35.92 34.45 55.75
C THR A 114 36.18 33.09 55.08
N GLU A 115 37.02 32.27 55.71
CA GLU A 115 37.33 30.92 55.21
C GLU A 115 36.10 30.00 55.22
N LEU A 116 35.24 30.13 56.23
CA LEU A 116 33.96 29.39 56.28
C LEU A 116 33.04 29.75 55.11
N ARG A 117 32.97 31.05 54.77
CA ARG A 117 32.15 31.52 53.65
C ARG A 117 32.70 31.03 52.31
N GLU A 118 34.02 30.99 52.17
CA GLU A 118 34.68 30.47 50.97
C GLU A 118 34.50 28.95 50.81
N THR A 119 34.59 28.18 51.89
CA THR A 119 34.34 26.73 51.85
C THR A 119 32.87 26.39 51.58
N ILE A 120 31.91 27.13 52.16
CA ILE A 120 30.48 26.95 51.86
C ILE A 120 30.16 27.39 50.42
N GLY A 121 30.81 28.44 49.92
CA GLY A 121 30.68 28.91 48.53
C GLY A 121 31.21 27.89 47.53
N ARG A 122 32.38 27.29 47.81
CA ARG A 122 33.00 26.26 46.96
C ARG A 122 32.12 25.02 46.79
N LYS A 123 31.34 24.63 47.81
CA LYS A 123 30.35 23.53 47.69
C LYS A 123 29.15 23.85 46.79
N ARG A 124 28.92 25.12 46.46
CA ARG A 124 27.83 25.58 45.58
C ARG A 124 28.31 25.99 44.18
N SER A 125 29.62 26.09 43.97
CA SER A 125 30.22 26.57 42.72
C SER A 125 30.99 25.48 41.98
N ASN A 126 30.64 24.20 42.18
CA ASN A 126 31.27 23.09 41.47
C ASN A 126 30.73 22.99 40.03
N GLU A 127 30.66 24.16 39.38
CA GLU A 127 30.06 24.41 38.06
C GLU A 127 30.89 23.73 36.96
N ASP A 128 32.19 23.53 37.17
CA ASP A 128 33.09 22.87 36.21
C ASP A 128 32.68 21.40 35.95
N ASP A 129 32.26 20.67 36.98
CA ASP A 129 31.80 19.28 36.85
C ASP A 129 30.42 19.21 36.16
N ASP A 130 29.53 20.17 36.49
CA ASP A 130 28.21 20.30 35.88
C ASP A 130 28.28 20.70 34.40
N GLU A 131 29.17 21.63 34.04
CA GLU A 131 29.40 22.08 32.67
C GLU A 131 30.05 20.98 31.81
N LEU A 132 30.94 20.17 32.40
CA LEU A 132 31.50 18.98 31.76
C LEU A 132 30.43 17.90 31.51
N LEU A 133 29.54 17.67 32.47
CA LEU A 133 28.40 16.77 32.35
C LEU A 133 27.39 17.27 31.30
N GLU A 134 27.13 18.57 31.26
CA GLU A 134 26.21 19.20 30.31
C GLU A 134 26.78 19.15 28.87
N ALA A 135 28.07 19.38 28.69
CA ALA A 135 28.76 19.19 27.41
C ALA A 135 28.64 17.74 26.90
N SER A 136 28.76 16.75 27.79
CA SER A 136 28.58 15.33 27.47
C SER A 136 27.13 15.01 27.06
N TYR A 137 26.15 15.53 27.80
CA TYR A 137 24.73 15.34 27.49
C TYR A 137 24.32 15.98 26.17
N VAL A 138 24.78 17.21 25.89
CA VAL A 138 24.55 17.91 24.62
C VAL A 138 25.14 17.10 23.46
N LYS A 139 26.35 16.56 23.63
CA LYS A 139 26.99 15.70 22.63
C LYS A 139 26.19 14.41 22.40
N ALA A 140 25.75 13.74 23.47
CA ALA A 140 24.91 12.54 23.38
C ALA A 140 23.55 12.81 22.75
N LYS A 141 22.95 13.98 23.00
CA LYS A 141 21.68 14.41 22.37
C LYS A 141 21.87 14.59 20.86
N ARG A 142 22.95 15.27 20.42
CA ARG A 142 23.28 15.43 18.99
C ARG A 142 23.53 14.10 18.30
N LEU A 143 24.23 13.16 18.95
CA LEU A 143 24.44 11.80 18.44
C LEU A 143 23.12 11.04 18.30
N ARG A 144 22.22 11.13 19.28
CA ARG A 144 20.88 10.51 19.22
C ARG A 144 20.02 11.10 18.09
N THR A 145 20.06 12.42 17.88
CA THR A 145 19.33 13.03 16.76
C THR A 145 19.94 12.66 15.41
N ALA A 146 21.27 12.63 15.30
CA ALA A 146 21.97 12.25 14.07
C ALA A 146 21.70 10.79 13.71
N THR A 147 21.75 9.87 14.68
CA THR A 147 21.42 8.46 14.47
C THR A 147 19.94 8.24 14.13
N ALA A 148 19.01 8.96 14.77
CA ALA A 148 17.61 8.94 14.37
C ALA A 148 17.43 9.44 12.91
N ALA A 149 18.15 10.50 12.51
CA ALA A 149 18.09 11.02 11.16
C ALA A 149 18.67 10.04 10.11
N THR A 150 19.75 9.31 10.41
CA THR A 150 20.28 8.31 9.48
C THR A 150 19.36 7.10 9.34
N VAL A 151 18.71 6.68 10.42
CA VAL A 151 17.66 5.64 10.38
C VAL A 151 16.50 6.09 9.49
N LEU A 152 16.03 7.34 9.65
CA LEU A 152 14.96 7.88 8.80
C LEU A 152 15.38 8.00 7.33
N LYS A 153 16.60 8.47 7.06
CA LYS A 153 17.15 8.52 5.68
C LYS A 153 17.19 7.13 5.04
N LYS A 154 17.65 6.12 5.79
CA LYS A 154 17.67 4.73 5.31
C LYS A 154 16.25 4.22 5.00
N ARG A 155 15.29 4.50 5.88
CA ARG A 155 13.88 4.13 5.65
C ARG A 155 13.30 4.81 4.41
N LEU A 156 13.64 6.07 4.14
CA LEU A 156 13.22 6.78 2.93
C LEU A 156 13.83 6.16 1.67
N SER A 157 15.13 5.88 1.67
CA SER A 157 15.78 5.23 0.52
C SER A 157 15.22 3.83 0.27
N ASP A 158 14.91 3.07 1.33
CA ASP A 158 14.30 1.74 1.20
C ASP A 158 12.90 1.85 0.54
N LEU A 159 12.10 2.85 0.92
CA LEU A 159 10.78 3.08 0.33
C LEU A 159 10.86 3.56 -1.13
N GLU A 160 11.81 4.43 -1.47
CA GLU A 160 12.05 4.87 -2.85
C GLU A 160 12.47 3.69 -3.74
N ASN A 161 13.34 2.82 -3.24
CA ASN A 161 13.75 1.60 -3.95
C ASN A 161 12.57 0.64 -4.17
N ILE A 162 11.73 0.45 -3.15
CA ILE A 162 10.52 -0.37 -3.25
C ILE A 162 9.53 0.26 -4.27
N SER A 163 9.36 1.58 -4.24
CA SER A 163 8.48 2.31 -5.17
C SER A 163 8.92 2.15 -6.62
N GLY A 164 10.22 2.37 -6.91
CA GLY A 164 10.75 2.20 -8.27
C GLY A 164 10.59 0.76 -8.79
N THR A 165 10.69 -0.23 -7.90
CA THR A 165 10.49 -1.64 -8.27
C THR A 165 9.02 -1.94 -8.59
N MET A 166 8.07 -1.38 -7.83
CA MET A 166 6.64 -1.58 -8.07
C MET A 166 6.15 -0.85 -9.33
N ASP A 167 6.66 0.36 -9.61
CA ASP A 167 6.30 1.14 -10.80
C ASP A 167 6.84 0.51 -12.10
N SER A 168 8.00 -0.15 -12.04
CA SER A 168 8.50 -0.96 -13.16
C SER A 168 7.67 -2.23 -13.37
N ASN A 169 7.31 -2.93 -12.28
CA ASN A 169 6.54 -4.17 -12.34
C ASN A 169 5.09 -3.95 -12.79
N ILE A 170 4.43 -2.87 -12.36
CA ILE A 170 3.04 -2.58 -12.76
C ILE A 170 2.92 -2.29 -14.26
N HIS A 171 3.93 -1.63 -14.85
CA HIS A 171 3.98 -1.38 -16.28
C HIS A 171 4.09 -2.69 -17.07
N GLU A 172 4.98 -3.58 -16.64
CA GLU A 172 5.17 -4.90 -17.24
C GLU A 172 3.91 -5.77 -17.13
N VAL A 173 3.26 -5.79 -15.96
CA VAL A 173 1.96 -6.47 -15.75
C VAL A 173 0.87 -5.89 -16.67
N ILE A 174 0.83 -4.57 -16.88
CA ILE A 174 -0.12 -3.94 -17.80
C ILE A 174 0.16 -4.32 -19.26
N MET A 175 1.43 -4.41 -19.67
CA MET A 175 1.82 -4.86 -21.01
C MET A 175 1.42 -6.32 -21.23
N MET A 176 1.78 -7.21 -20.30
CA MET A 176 1.42 -8.62 -20.36
C MET A 176 -0.09 -8.84 -20.45
N ARG A 177 -0.88 -8.07 -19.69
CA ARG A 177 -2.35 -8.19 -19.73
C ARG A 177 -2.97 -7.68 -21.03
N ARG A 178 -2.38 -6.67 -21.67
CA ARG A 178 -2.83 -6.20 -23.00
C ARG A 178 -2.53 -7.24 -24.07
N GLU A 179 -1.32 -7.76 -24.09
CA GLU A 179 -0.90 -8.80 -25.03
C GLU A 179 -1.71 -10.09 -24.83
N GLU A 180 -1.98 -10.47 -23.58
CA GLU A 180 -2.83 -11.62 -23.27
C GLU A 180 -4.29 -11.44 -23.74
N ASN A 181 -4.82 -10.21 -23.72
CA ASN A 181 -6.16 -9.91 -24.24
C ASN A 181 -6.21 -9.98 -25.76
N GLU A 182 -5.19 -9.48 -26.46
CA GLU A 182 -5.11 -9.54 -27.91
C GLU A 182 -5.04 -10.99 -28.40
N ARG A 183 -4.24 -11.82 -27.73
CA ARG A 183 -4.14 -13.26 -28.01
C ARG A 183 -5.47 -13.99 -27.80
N ARG A 184 -6.21 -13.67 -26.74
CA ARG A 184 -7.56 -14.23 -26.51
C ARG A 184 -8.54 -13.79 -27.62
N ALA A 185 -8.49 -12.53 -28.05
CA ALA A 185 -9.34 -12.02 -29.11
C ALA A 185 -9.03 -12.66 -30.48
N GLU A 186 -7.76 -12.94 -30.76
CA GLU A 186 -7.34 -13.69 -31.96
C GLU A 186 -7.82 -15.13 -31.93
N SER A 187 -7.70 -15.81 -30.78
CA SER A 187 -8.21 -17.17 -30.63
C SER A 187 -9.70 -17.28 -30.91
N HIS A 188 -10.50 -16.29 -30.49
CA HIS A 188 -11.92 -16.27 -30.80
C HIS A 188 -12.21 -16.06 -32.28
N ARG A 189 -11.41 -15.21 -32.96
CA ARG A 189 -11.55 -14.98 -34.41
C ARG A 189 -11.23 -16.25 -35.22
N THR A 190 -10.16 -16.94 -34.89
CA THR A 190 -9.76 -18.17 -35.59
C THR A 190 -10.72 -19.33 -35.32
N GLU A 191 -11.26 -19.43 -34.10
CA GLU A 191 -12.29 -20.42 -33.77
C GLU A 191 -13.58 -20.18 -34.56
N GLU A 192 -14.03 -18.92 -34.70
CA GLU A 192 -15.21 -18.60 -35.50
C GLU A 192 -14.99 -18.89 -37.00
N GLU A 193 -13.82 -18.55 -37.54
CA GLU A 193 -13.46 -18.93 -38.91
C GLU A 193 -13.45 -20.45 -39.11
N GLN A 194 -12.92 -21.19 -38.12
CA GLN A 194 -12.93 -22.64 -38.17
C GLN A 194 -14.36 -23.19 -38.15
N ARG A 195 -15.22 -22.66 -37.27
CA ARG A 195 -16.64 -23.03 -37.25
C ARG A 195 -17.34 -22.76 -38.58
N ARG A 196 -17.03 -21.65 -39.27
CA ARG A 196 -17.56 -21.35 -40.61
C ARG A 196 -17.13 -22.40 -41.63
N ARG A 197 -15.87 -22.82 -41.60
CA ARG A 197 -15.34 -23.89 -42.48
C ARG A 197 -16.02 -25.23 -42.18
N ASP A 198 -16.15 -25.58 -40.91
CA ASP A 198 -16.78 -26.83 -40.48
C ASP A 198 -18.27 -26.86 -40.84
N GLU A 199 -18.98 -25.73 -40.74
CA GLU A 199 -20.38 -25.62 -41.16
C GLU A 199 -20.54 -25.85 -42.67
N LEU A 200 -19.66 -25.26 -43.48
CA LEU A 200 -19.65 -25.50 -44.93
C LEU A 200 -19.35 -26.96 -45.26
N ALA A 201 -18.35 -27.57 -44.59
CA ALA A 201 -18.03 -28.98 -44.77
C ALA A 201 -19.19 -29.89 -44.35
N ALA A 202 -19.90 -29.56 -43.26
CA ALA A 202 -21.08 -30.30 -42.82
C ALA A 202 -22.24 -30.19 -43.82
N ARG A 203 -22.46 -29.02 -44.42
CA ARG A 203 -23.46 -28.84 -45.49
C ARG A 203 -23.11 -29.66 -46.72
N GLU A 204 -21.85 -29.64 -47.14
CA GLU A 204 -21.39 -30.43 -48.28
C GLU A 204 -21.51 -31.94 -48.01
N ALA A 205 -21.14 -32.40 -46.81
CA ALA A 205 -21.28 -33.80 -46.41
C ALA A 205 -22.74 -34.27 -46.44
N ARG A 206 -23.69 -33.44 -45.98
CA ARG A 206 -25.12 -33.74 -46.06
C ARG A 206 -25.58 -33.89 -47.51
N TYR A 207 -25.20 -32.95 -48.37
CA TYR A 207 -25.54 -33.03 -49.79
C TYR A 207 -24.98 -34.30 -50.46
N LEU A 208 -23.73 -34.66 -50.14
CA LEU A 208 -23.12 -35.88 -50.66
C LEU A 208 -23.79 -37.15 -50.13
N ALA A 209 -24.19 -37.17 -48.86
CA ALA A 209 -24.93 -38.28 -48.25
C ALA A 209 -26.30 -38.45 -48.91
N ASP A 210 -27.09 -37.38 -49.05
CA ASP A 210 -28.40 -37.42 -49.71
C ASP A 210 -28.28 -37.92 -51.16
N LYS A 211 -27.23 -37.47 -51.86
CA LYS A 211 -26.94 -37.91 -53.24
C LYS A 211 -26.55 -39.39 -53.29
N ALA A 212 -25.83 -39.90 -52.30
CA ALA A 212 -25.48 -41.32 -52.21
C ALA A 212 -26.72 -42.17 -51.89
N GLU A 213 -27.53 -41.73 -50.92
CA GLU A 213 -28.76 -42.41 -50.51
C GLU A 213 -29.77 -42.48 -51.68
N ALA A 214 -29.96 -41.39 -52.43
CA ALA A 214 -30.83 -41.40 -53.61
C ALA A 214 -30.35 -42.40 -54.68
N LYS A 215 -29.03 -42.55 -54.85
CA LYS A 215 -28.47 -43.56 -55.77
C LYS A 215 -28.68 -44.98 -55.24
N GLU A 216 -28.60 -45.18 -53.94
CA GLU A 216 -28.83 -46.48 -53.31
C GLU A 216 -30.31 -46.87 -53.41
N ARG A 217 -31.25 -45.96 -53.13
CA ARG A 217 -32.69 -46.17 -53.34
C ARG A 217 -33.00 -46.59 -54.78
N ARG A 218 -32.39 -45.93 -55.77
CA ARG A 218 -32.52 -46.34 -57.20
C ARG A 218 -31.97 -47.73 -57.48
N ARG A 219 -30.92 -48.18 -56.78
CA ARG A 219 -30.41 -49.55 -56.91
C ARG A 219 -31.35 -50.55 -56.27
N GLN A 220 -31.86 -50.25 -55.08
CA GLN A 220 -32.84 -51.08 -54.38
C GLN A 220 -34.12 -51.25 -55.21
N GLU A 221 -34.71 -50.16 -55.70
CA GLU A 221 -35.90 -50.19 -56.55
C GLU A 221 -35.69 -51.01 -57.83
N LYS A 222 -34.50 -50.91 -58.45
CA LYS A 222 -34.15 -51.74 -59.62
C LYS A 222 -34.13 -53.23 -59.26
N MET A 223 -33.53 -53.60 -58.13
CA MET A 223 -33.48 -54.99 -57.66
C MET A 223 -34.88 -55.52 -57.34
N GLU A 224 -35.71 -54.73 -56.67
CA GLU A 224 -37.10 -55.08 -56.36
C GLU A 224 -37.95 -55.24 -57.62
N LYS A 225 -37.76 -54.38 -58.62
CA LYS A 225 -38.45 -54.48 -59.91
C LYS A 225 -38.04 -55.71 -60.71
N CYS A 226 -36.75 -56.10 -60.69
CA CYS A 226 -36.30 -57.35 -61.27
C CYS A 226 -36.91 -58.55 -60.53
N ALA A 227 -36.82 -58.58 -59.20
CA ALA A 227 -37.38 -59.66 -58.38
C ALA A 227 -38.91 -59.80 -58.54
N SER A 228 -39.64 -58.68 -58.71
CA SER A 228 -41.08 -58.70 -58.97
C SER A 228 -41.42 -59.26 -60.34
N ARG A 229 -40.59 -58.97 -61.35
CA ARG A 229 -40.75 -59.53 -62.71
C ARG A 229 -40.48 -61.03 -62.73
N ASP A 230 -39.41 -61.49 -62.07
CA ASP A 230 -39.07 -62.91 -62.00
C ASP A 230 -40.19 -63.71 -61.30
N LYS A 231 -40.79 -63.14 -60.24
CA LYS A 231 -41.96 -63.74 -59.57
C LYS A 231 -43.19 -63.82 -60.48
N GLU A 232 -43.42 -62.81 -61.31
CA GLU A 232 -44.54 -62.79 -62.26
C GLU A 232 -44.32 -63.78 -63.41
N GLU A 233 -43.11 -63.85 -63.97
CA GLU A 233 -42.75 -64.85 -64.99
C GLU A 233 -42.84 -66.28 -64.45
N ALA A 234 -42.43 -66.51 -63.20
CA ALA A 234 -42.59 -67.82 -62.56
C ALA A 234 -44.07 -68.22 -62.44
N ARG A 235 -44.96 -67.29 -62.11
CA ARG A 235 -46.42 -67.53 -62.07
C ARG A 235 -46.99 -67.87 -63.44
N GLN A 236 -46.55 -67.16 -64.48
CA GLN A 236 -46.98 -67.40 -65.86
C GLN A 236 -46.51 -68.74 -66.42
N ARG A 237 -45.37 -69.27 -65.96
CA ARG A 237 -44.86 -70.60 -66.38
C ARG A 237 -45.60 -71.77 -65.70
N THR A 238 -46.29 -71.52 -64.60
CA THR A 238 -47.05 -72.53 -63.84
C THR A 238 -48.54 -72.59 -64.19
N GLN A 239 -49.05 -71.67 -65.00
CA GLN A 239 -50.40 -71.70 -65.59
C GLN A 239 -50.36 -72.30 -67.00
#